data_AF-A0A1G8EEB1-F1
#
_entry.id   AF-A0A1G8EEB1-F1
#
_cell.length_a   1.000
_cell.length_b   1.000
_cell.length_c   1.000
_cell.angle_alpha   90.00
_cell.angle_beta   90.00
_cell.angle_gamma   90.00
#
_symmetry.space_group_name_H-M   'P 1'
#
loop_
_entity.id
_entity.type
_entity.pdbx_description
1 polymer ?
#
loop_
_entity_poly.entity_id
_entity_poly.type
_entity_poly.pdbx_seq_one_letter_code
_entity_poly.pdbx_strand_id
1 'polypeptide(L)'
;MNTPTLQLDTAHGQRMQGDPLPVVLIFKNIAADSNINFTFTTAGTEWSLGARSGDSMGFTVVAEQNGGQRQSCIRSVEFSGGLLAIRTASGGAALNAFTMTLFLRVAPGVDYLQGYCTLNNEASVMAFFGSQRAMEWRNGRISAVLRDPDANSRSVILSVQNAYPGDRIALELSTKKGLGLATWCLGPGGEESGGIRLAGAQPSVPLKFFAYGTRVLEFETSQSADAGATLDFFMQAYLSWQPHDLPYIYLKATCDPNVSLFAHIGNRQPQLVSQTFTVFTL
;
A
#
# COMPACT_ATOMS: atom_id res chain seq x y z
N MET A 1 48.44 4.21 39.84
CA MET A 1 48.61 3.75 38.44
C MET A 1 47.21 3.57 37.88
N ASN A 2 46.74 4.54 37.11
CA ASN A 2 45.41 4.50 36.50
C ASN A 2 45.59 4.03 35.06
N THR A 3 45.07 2.86 34.75
CA THR A 3 44.91 2.36 33.39
C THR A 3 43.78 3.17 32.72
N PRO A 4 44.01 3.86 31.60
CA PRO A 4 42.93 4.52 30.87
C PRO A 4 42.17 3.46 30.09
N THR A 5 40.91 3.24 30.44
CA THR A 5 39.98 2.44 29.64
C THR A 5 39.63 3.25 28.40
N LEU A 6 40.08 2.78 27.23
CA LEU A 6 39.63 3.25 25.92
C LEU A 6 38.10 3.07 25.83
N GLN A 7 37.38 4.19 25.86
CA GLN A 7 35.99 4.24 25.44
C GLN A 7 35.99 3.98 23.92
N LEU A 8 35.58 2.76 23.52
CA LEU A 8 35.23 2.51 22.14
C LEU A 8 34.01 3.35 21.80
N ASP A 9 34.23 4.33 20.95
CA ASP A 9 33.19 5.14 20.32
C ASP A 9 32.36 4.24 19.40
N THR A 10 31.30 3.63 19.95
CA THR A 10 30.34 2.85 19.16
C THR A 10 29.45 3.80 18.36
N ALA A 11 30.00 4.35 17.28
CA ALA A 11 29.29 5.15 16.27
C ALA A 11 28.39 4.30 15.34
N HIS A 12 27.73 3.26 15.89
CA HIS A 12 26.80 2.37 15.18
C HIS A 12 25.47 2.20 15.92
N GLY A 13 25.02 3.27 16.60
CA GLY A 13 23.85 3.20 17.48
C GLY A 13 22.90 4.40 17.41
N GLN A 14 22.97 5.25 16.39
CA GLN A 14 21.88 6.20 16.18
C GLN A 14 20.67 5.43 15.64
N ARG A 15 19.77 5.06 16.56
CA ARG A 15 18.48 4.48 16.23
C ARG A 15 17.79 5.41 15.24
N MET A 16 17.41 4.87 14.08
CA MET A 16 16.54 5.50 13.10
C MET A 16 15.20 5.79 13.78
N GLN A 17 15.07 6.98 14.38
CA GLN A 17 13.96 7.40 15.22
C GLN A 17 12.98 8.22 14.37
N GLY A 18 12.34 7.54 13.43
CA GLY A 18 11.27 8.08 12.59
C GLY A 18 10.15 7.05 12.46
N ASP A 19 8.91 7.52 12.32
CA ASP A 19 7.79 6.62 12.04
C ASP A 19 7.99 5.95 10.68
N PRO A 20 7.74 4.63 10.57
CA PRO A 20 7.91 3.92 9.31
C PRO A 20 6.98 4.49 8.23
N LEU A 21 7.57 4.91 7.12
CA LEU A 21 6.90 5.40 5.93
C LEU A 21 6.25 4.21 5.18
N PRO A 22 4.93 4.19 4.99
CA PRO A 22 4.29 3.14 4.20
C PRO A 22 4.75 3.20 2.74
N VAL A 23 5.02 2.04 2.16
CA VAL A 23 5.42 1.87 0.77
C VAL A 23 4.48 0.88 0.11
N VAL A 24 3.95 1.26 -1.05
CA VAL A 24 3.19 0.35 -1.92
C VAL A 24 3.97 0.16 -3.20
N LEU A 25 4.27 -1.10 -3.53
CA LEU A 25 4.94 -1.48 -4.77
C LEU A 25 3.97 -2.31 -5.62
N ILE A 26 3.64 -1.83 -6.81
CA ILE A 26 2.77 -2.53 -7.75
C ILE A 26 3.62 -3.05 -8.90
N PHE A 27 3.77 -4.36 -8.94
CA PHE A 27 4.60 -5.08 -9.90
C PHE A 27 3.77 -5.49 -11.11
N LYS A 28 4.33 -5.30 -12.31
CA LYS A 28 3.73 -5.69 -13.58
C LYS A 28 4.74 -6.44 -14.45
N ASN A 29 4.24 -7.36 -15.26
CA ASN A 29 5.02 -8.14 -16.22
C ASN A 29 6.23 -8.86 -15.59
N ILE A 30 6.06 -9.41 -14.40
CA ILE A 30 7.12 -10.12 -13.68
C ILE A 30 7.23 -11.55 -14.20
N ALA A 31 8.40 -11.91 -14.72
CA ALA A 31 8.63 -13.29 -15.19
C ALA A 31 8.50 -14.32 -14.05
N ALA A 32 8.02 -15.52 -14.37
CA ALA A 32 8.10 -16.68 -13.47
C ALA A 32 9.57 -17.04 -13.18
N ASP A 33 9.82 -17.66 -12.02
CA ASP A 33 11.16 -18.04 -11.54
C ASP A 33 12.22 -16.91 -11.59
N SER A 34 11.78 -15.67 -11.38
CA SER A 34 12.65 -14.50 -11.41
C SER A 34 13.13 -14.10 -10.01
N ASN A 35 14.34 -13.54 -9.96
CA ASN A 35 14.89 -12.90 -8.77
C ASN A 35 14.76 -11.39 -8.95
N ILE A 36 13.97 -10.77 -8.08
CA ILE A 36 13.73 -9.33 -8.06
C ILE A 36 14.41 -8.78 -6.82
N ASN A 37 15.24 -7.76 -6.98
CA ASN A 37 15.94 -7.14 -5.87
C ASN A 37 15.75 -5.63 -5.91
N PHE A 38 15.63 -5.00 -4.75
CA PHE A 38 15.73 -3.55 -4.57
C PHE A 38 16.79 -3.29 -3.52
N THR A 39 17.80 -2.49 -3.86
CA THR A 39 18.87 -2.09 -2.95
C THR A 39 18.92 -0.58 -2.90
N PHE A 40 18.64 0.00 -1.73
CA PHE A 40 18.84 1.43 -1.50
C PHE A 40 20.28 1.72 -1.11
N THR A 41 20.87 2.73 -1.75
CA THR A 41 22.22 3.24 -1.50
C THR A 41 22.21 4.55 -0.70
N THR A 42 21.04 5.18 -0.52
CA THR A 42 20.92 6.35 0.34
C THR A 42 21.13 5.97 1.80
N ALA A 43 22.09 6.64 2.45
CA ALA A 43 22.37 6.44 3.86
C ALA A 43 21.16 6.80 4.74
N GLY A 44 20.93 6.04 5.80
CA GLY A 44 19.80 6.30 6.70
C GLY A 44 18.45 5.90 6.12
N THR A 45 18.39 4.93 5.19
CA THR A 45 17.14 4.34 4.72
C THR A 45 17.21 2.82 4.78
N GLU A 46 16.16 2.18 5.29
CA GLU A 46 16.10 0.72 5.42
C GLU A 46 14.66 0.21 5.28
N TRP A 47 14.50 -0.95 4.65
CA TRP A 47 13.22 -1.66 4.66
C TRP A 47 12.88 -2.11 6.08
N SER A 48 11.60 -2.03 6.42
CA SER A 48 11.09 -2.40 7.73
C SER A 48 9.78 -3.16 7.59
N LEU A 49 9.56 -4.10 8.51
CA LEU A 49 8.25 -4.72 8.75
C LEU A 49 7.38 -3.83 9.64
N GLY A 50 7.41 -2.51 9.46
CA GLY A 50 6.61 -1.58 10.27
C GLY A 50 7.14 -1.32 11.68
N ALA A 51 6.29 -0.73 12.53
CA ALA A 51 6.63 -0.32 13.89
C ALA A 51 6.46 -1.47 14.89
N ARG A 52 7.12 -1.39 16.06
CA ARG A 52 6.91 -2.34 17.17
C ARG A 52 5.52 -2.24 17.82
N SER A 53 4.67 -1.28 17.44
CA SER A 53 3.33 -1.11 18.00
C SER A 53 2.33 -2.09 17.35
N GLY A 54 1.47 -2.68 18.18
CA GLY A 54 0.66 -3.88 17.90
C GLY A 54 -0.34 -3.82 16.73
N ASP A 55 -0.50 -2.66 16.08
CA ASP A 55 -1.47 -2.47 14.99
C ASP A 55 -0.82 -2.41 13.60
N SER A 56 0.50 -2.64 13.46
CA SER A 56 1.17 -2.70 12.16
C SER A 56 1.24 -4.15 11.67
N MET A 57 0.74 -4.46 10.45
CA MET A 57 0.92 -5.82 9.87
C MET A 57 2.33 -6.05 9.36
N GLY A 58 3.14 -5.00 9.26
CA GLY A 58 4.50 -5.03 8.76
C GLY A 58 4.65 -5.31 7.26
N PHE A 59 3.91 -6.26 6.69
CA PHE A 59 4.08 -6.72 5.33
C PHE A 59 2.82 -7.38 4.77
N THR A 60 2.43 -7.01 3.55
CA THR A 60 1.36 -7.71 2.81
C THR A 60 1.71 -7.90 1.34
N VAL A 61 1.18 -8.98 0.76
CA VAL A 61 1.24 -9.29 -0.67
C VAL A 61 -0.16 -9.62 -1.15
N VAL A 62 -0.57 -9.03 -2.26
CA VAL A 62 -1.80 -9.35 -2.98
C VAL A 62 -1.41 -9.68 -4.42
N ALA A 63 -1.49 -10.95 -4.80
CA ALA A 63 -1.23 -11.37 -6.18
C ALA A 63 -2.47 -11.12 -7.08
N GLU A 64 -2.26 -10.65 -8.31
CA GLU A 64 -3.34 -10.59 -9.31
C GLU A 64 -3.74 -12.02 -9.69
N GLN A 65 -5.04 -12.29 -9.75
CA GLN A 65 -5.56 -13.62 -10.03
C GLN A 65 -5.61 -13.84 -11.55
N ASN A 66 -4.73 -14.68 -12.08
CA ASN A 66 -4.87 -15.21 -13.43
C ASN A 66 -5.78 -16.45 -13.41
N GLY A 67 -7.00 -16.32 -13.95
CA GLY A 67 -7.86 -17.47 -14.26
C GLY A 67 -8.53 -18.16 -13.06
N GLY A 68 -8.83 -17.44 -11.96
CA GLY A 68 -9.66 -17.94 -10.86
C GLY A 68 -8.99 -18.93 -9.89
N GLN A 69 -7.71 -19.26 -10.08
CA GLN A 69 -6.92 -20.02 -9.11
C GLN A 69 -6.07 -19.05 -8.25
N ARG A 70 -6.28 -19.04 -6.93
CA ARG A 70 -5.43 -18.33 -5.97
C ARG A 70 -4.08 -19.03 -5.81
N GLN A 71 -3.20 -18.92 -6.81
CA GLN A 71 -1.81 -19.34 -6.68
C GLN A 71 -0.92 -18.12 -6.49
N SER A 72 -0.21 -18.08 -5.35
CA SER A 72 0.81 -17.06 -5.13
C SER A 72 1.92 -17.24 -6.17
N CYS A 73 2.15 -16.21 -6.97
CA CYS A 73 3.32 -16.15 -7.84
C CYS A 73 4.62 -15.88 -7.05
N ILE A 74 4.55 -15.62 -5.75
CA ILE A 74 5.70 -15.39 -4.88
C ILE A 74 6.09 -16.67 -4.16
N ARG A 75 7.38 -17.04 -4.29
CA ARG A 75 8.02 -18.17 -3.61
C ARG A 75 8.69 -17.76 -2.30
N SER A 76 9.36 -16.62 -2.28
CA SER A 76 10.00 -16.10 -1.06
C SER A 76 10.17 -14.58 -1.11
N VAL A 77 10.16 -13.96 0.06
CA VAL A 77 10.51 -12.54 0.25
C VAL A 77 11.49 -12.44 1.41
N GLU A 78 12.56 -11.67 1.23
CA GLU A 78 13.62 -11.47 2.20
C GLU A 78 13.91 -9.98 2.39
N PHE A 79 14.15 -9.60 3.66
CA PHE A 79 14.44 -8.25 4.09
C PHE A 79 15.80 -8.22 4.80
N SER A 80 16.70 -7.35 4.35
CA SER A 80 17.97 -7.13 5.04
C SER A 80 18.43 -5.69 4.87
N GLY A 81 18.03 -4.82 5.80
CA GLY A 81 18.39 -3.40 5.79
C GLY A 81 17.91 -2.72 4.51
N GLY A 82 18.84 -2.23 3.67
CA GLY A 82 18.53 -1.61 2.39
C GLY A 82 18.09 -2.59 1.27
N LEU A 83 18.14 -3.91 1.50
CA LEU A 83 17.78 -4.93 0.52
C LEU A 83 16.37 -5.49 0.73
N LEU A 84 15.57 -5.46 -0.33
CA LEU A 84 14.35 -6.26 -0.50
C LEU A 84 14.59 -7.24 -1.64
N ALA A 85 14.53 -8.54 -1.36
CA ALA A 85 14.67 -9.60 -2.35
C ALA A 85 13.39 -10.42 -2.45
N ILE A 86 12.89 -10.65 -3.66
CA ILE A 86 11.67 -11.40 -3.95
C ILE A 86 12.01 -12.46 -4.99
N ARG A 87 11.54 -13.69 -4.76
CA ARG A 87 11.61 -14.77 -5.74
C ARG A 87 10.21 -15.14 -6.17
N THR A 88 9.97 -15.20 -7.47
CA THR A 88 8.71 -15.74 -8.00
C THR A 88 8.76 -17.26 -8.14
N ALA A 89 7.61 -17.90 -8.12
CA ALA A 89 7.48 -19.34 -8.32
C ALA A 89 7.64 -19.70 -9.81
N SER A 90 8.11 -20.93 -10.08
CA SER A 90 8.33 -21.45 -11.44
C SER A 90 7.07 -22.00 -12.11
N GLY A 91 6.00 -22.25 -11.35
CA GLY A 91 4.75 -22.87 -11.83
C GLY A 91 3.59 -21.88 -12.11
N GLY A 92 3.86 -20.59 -12.22
CA GLY A 92 2.85 -19.54 -12.43
C GLY A 92 2.65 -19.13 -13.90
N ALA A 93 1.87 -18.08 -14.13
CA ALA A 93 1.75 -17.45 -15.44
C ALA A 93 3.12 -16.93 -15.92
N ALA A 94 3.33 -16.90 -17.24
CA ALA A 94 4.59 -16.44 -17.84
C ALA A 94 4.97 -15.01 -17.38
N LEU A 95 3.95 -14.16 -17.22
CA LEU A 95 4.06 -12.82 -16.64
C LEU A 95 3.06 -12.70 -15.50
N ASN A 96 3.56 -12.24 -14.35
CA ASN A 96 2.83 -12.09 -13.11
C ASN A 96 2.70 -10.62 -12.75
N ALA A 97 1.66 -10.31 -12.01
CA ALA A 97 1.45 -9.02 -11.40
C ALA A 97 0.98 -9.21 -9.95
N PHE A 98 1.44 -8.33 -9.09
CA PHE A 98 1.12 -8.38 -7.66
C PHE A 98 1.42 -7.02 -7.04
N THR A 99 0.76 -6.76 -5.92
CA THR A 99 0.96 -5.57 -5.10
C THR A 99 1.57 -5.98 -3.78
N MET A 100 2.57 -5.24 -3.32
CA MET A 100 3.17 -5.41 -2.00
C MET A 100 3.00 -4.12 -1.21
N THR A 101 2.61 -4.25 0.05
CA THR A 101 2.67 -3.14 1.01
C THR A 101 3.68 -3.48 2.08
N LEU A 102 4.62 -2.57 2.30
CA LEU A 102 5.71 -2.69 3.24
C LEU A 102 6.08 -1.32 3.80
N PHE A 103 7.16 -1.22 4.56
CA PHE A 103 7.58 0.04 5.15
C PHE A 103 9.05 0.36 4.90
N LEU A 104 9.33 1.65 4.91
CA LEU A 104 10.68 2.20 4.97
C LEU A 104 10.87 2.94 6.29
N ARG A 105 11.97 2.69 6.98
CA ARG A 105 12.49 3.62 7.96
C ARG A 105 13.41 4.59 7.25
N VAL A 106 13.22 5.86 7.54
CA VAL A 106 13.95 6.97 6.94
C VAL A 106 14.47 7.82 8.09
N ALA A 107 15.78 8.08 8.11
CA ALA A 107 16.39 8.96 9.10
C ALA A 107 15.82 10.39 8.95
N PRO A 108 15.67 11.14 10.05
CA PRO A 108 15.29 12.55 9.99
C PRO A 108 16.21 13.34 9.05
N GLY A 109 15.62 14.15 8.18
CA GLY A 109 16.35 14.98 7.21
C GLY A 109 16.76 14.28 5.91
N VAL A 110 16.45 12.99 5.73
CA VAL A 110 16.60 12.32 4.44
C VAL A 110 15.36 12.56 3.59
N ASP A 111 15.52 13.33 2.51
CA ASP A 111 14.48 13.79 1.60
C ASP A 111 14.54 13.11 0.22
N TYR A 112 15.36 12.07 0.07
CA TYR A 112 15.43 11.29 -1.17
C TYR A 112 15.81 9.83 -0.94
N LEU A 113 15.52 8.99 -1.94
CA LEU A 113 16.01 7.62 -2.06
C LEU A 113 16.73 7.48 -3.39
N GLN A 114 17.81 6.73 -3.39
CA GLN A 114 18.53 6.28 -4.56
C GLN A 114 18.92 4.82 -4.36
N GLY A 115 19.01 4.09 -5.46
CA GLY A 115 19.39 2.70 -5.42
C GLY A 115 19.33 2.04 -6.77
N TYR A 116 19.22 0.72 -6.72
CA TYR A 116 19.11 -0.13 -7.89
C TYR A 116 18.00 -1.15 -7.69
N CYS A 117 17.30 -1.48 -8.77
CA CYS A 117 16.49 -2.69 -8.80
C CYS A 117 16.90 -3.63 -9.93
N THR A 118 16.74 -4.92 -9.68
CA THR A 118 16.91 -5.97 -10.68
C THR A 118 15.53 -6.50 -11.05
N LEU A 119 15.17 -6.39 -12.32
CA LEU A 119 13.88 -6.80 -12.88
C LEU A 119 14.11 -7.44 -14.26
N ASN A 120 13.19 -8.29 -14.73
CA ASN A 120 13.19 -8.72 -16.14
C ASN A 120 12.89 -7.53 -17.07
N ASN A 121 13.25 -7.64 -18.35
CA ASN A 121 13.27 -6.50 -19.27
C ASN A 121 11.90 -5.80 -19.45
N GLU A 122 10.82 -6.57 -19.44
CA GLU A 122 9.45 -6.08 -19.63
C GLU A 122 8.77 -5.65 -18.33
N ALA A 123 9.40 -5.94 -17.18
CA ALA A 123 8.85 -5.64 -15.88
C ALA A 123 8.92 -4.15 -15.54
N SER A 124 7.88 -3.69 -14.86
CA SER A 124 7.88 -2.37 -14.23
C SER A 124 7.24 -2.43 -12.85
N VAL A 125 7.66 -1.50 -12.00
CA VAL A 125 7.19 -1.39 -10.62
C VAL A 125 6.77 0.03 -10.37
N MET A 126 5.49 0.22 -10.04
CA MET A 126 5.00 1.52 -9.58
C MET A 126 5.18 1.59 -8.07
N ALA A 127 6.10 2.44 -7.61
CA ALA A 127 6.40 2.64 -6.21
C ALA A 127 5.72 3.90 -5.66
N PHE A 128 5.03 3.75 -4.53
CA PHE A 128 4.39 4.84 -3.77
C PHE A 128 5.03 4.93 -2.40
N PHE A 129 5.38 6.14 -1.97
CA PHE A 129 5.96 6.42 -0.66
C PHE A 129 5.01 7.36 0.09
N GLY A 130 4.32 6.85 1.10
CA GLY A 130 3.29 7.62 1.80
C GLY A 130 2.19 8.08 0.85
N SER A 131 2.02 9.40 0.77
CA SER A 131 1.02 10.06 -0.07
C SER A 131 1.58 10.68 -1.36
N GLN A 132 2.84 10.36 -1.68
CA GLN A 132 3.54 10.92 -2.84
C GLN A 132 3.09 10.29 -4.16
N ARG A 133 3.41 10.98 -5.27
CA ARG A 133 3.20 10.47 -6.62
C ARG A 133 3.89 9.12 -6.81
N ALA A 134 3.22 8.24 -7.54
CA ALA A 134 3.81 6.99 -8.00
C ALA A 134 5.04 7.24 -8.88
N MET A 135 6.12 6.52 -8.64
CA MET A 135 7.29 6.48 -9.51
C MET A 135 7.34 5.14 -10.22
N GLU A 136 7.54 5.18 -11.53
CA GLU A 136 7.78 3.95 -12.29
C GLU A 136 9.27 3.61 -12.25
N TRP A 137 9.56 2.42 -11.76
CA TRP A 137 10.89 1.85 -11.71
C TRP A 137 10.98 0.67 -12.68
N ARG A 138 12.12 0.60 -13.38
CA ARG A 138 12.51 -0.46 -14.30
C ARG A 138 13.90 -0.95 -13.92
N ASN A 139 14.30 -2.10 -14.47
CA ASN A 139 15.61 -2.68 -14.21
C ASN A 139 16.73 -1.63 -14.33
N GLY A 140 17.55 -1.50 -13.28
CA GLY A 140 18.64 -0.52 -13.21
C GLY A 140 18.49 0.46 -12.06
N ARG A 141 18.88 1.72 -12.30
CA ARG A 141 18.88 2.78 -11.29
C ARG A 141 17.46 3.22 -10.95
N ILE A 142 17.21 3.41 -9.66
CA ILE A 142 15.94 3.91 -9.13
C ILE A 142 16.19 5.10 -8.21
N SER A 143 15.21 6.00 -8.14
CA SER A 143 15.24 7.13 -7.24
C SER A 143 13.85 7.58 -6.85
N ALA A 144 13.76 8.25 -5.71
CA ALA A 144 12.57 8.94 -5.24
C ALA A 144 12.94 10.22 -4.48
N VAL A 145 12.05 11.21 -4.49
CA VAL A 145 12.12 12.34 -3.56
C VAL A 145 11.12 12.06 -2.45
N LEU A 146 11.59 12.04 -1.21
CA LEU A 146 10.78 11.86 -0.03
C LEU A 146 10.35 13.21 0.51
N ARG A 147 9.05 13.42 0.60
CA ARG A 147 8.44 14.55 1.30
C ARG A 147 7.81 14.07 2.58
N ASP A 148 7.85 14.93 3.60
CA ASP A 148 7.08 14.71 4.81
C ASP A 148 5.59 14.54 4.43
N PRO A 149 4.92 13.53 4.99
CA PRO A 149 3.49 13.35 4.73
C PRO A 149 2.75 14.59 5.21
N ASP A 150 1.83 15.09 4.37
CA ASP A 150 0.88 16.12 4.80
C ASP A 150 0.22 15.67 6.10
N ALA A 151 0.34 16.49 7.13
CA ALA A 151 0.06 16.10 8.50
C ALA A 151 -1.40 15.64 8.71
N ASN A 152 -2.29 16.05 7.81
CA ASN A 152 -3.72 15.79 7.85
C ASN A 152 -4.23 14.95 6.66
N SER A 153 -3.36 14.17 6.00
CA SER A 153 -3.76 13.30 4.89
C SER A 153 -3.09 11.92 4.91
N ARG A 154 -3.85 10.87 4.57
CA ARG A 154 -3.38 9.48 4.50
C ARG A 154 -3.98 8.75 3.31
N SER A 155 -3.20 7.84 2.74
CA SER A 155 -3.69 6.86 1.77
C SER A 155 -4.57 5.82 2.46
N VAL A 156 -5.61 5.39 1.74
CA VAL A 156 -6.45 4.26 2.08
C VAL A 156 -6.41 3.27 0.93
N ILE A 157 -6.04 2.03 1.22
CA ILE A 157 -6.15 0.92 0.28
C ILE A 157 -7.43 0.16 0.63
N LEU A 158 -8.32 0.06 -0.34
CA LEU A 158 -9.51 -0.77 -0.28
C LEU A 158 -9.30 -2.03 -1.11
N SER A 159 -9.75 -3.16 -0.59
CA SER A 159 -9.80 -4.42 -1.32
C SER A 159 -11.22 -4.96 -1.26
N VAL A 160 -11.85 -5.09 -2.42
CA VAL A 160 -13.16 -5.71 -2.59
C VAL A 160 -12.96 -7.12 -3.12
N GLN A 161 -13.58 -8.08 -2.44
CA GLN A 161 -13.50 -9.50 -2.78
C GLN A 161 -14.90 -10.10 -2.91
N ASN A 162 -14.99 -11.13 -3.76
CA ASN A 162 -16.18 -11.96 -3.93
C ASN A 162 -17.43 -11.20 -4.42
N ALA A 163 -17.26 -10.07 -5.11
CA ALA A 163 -18.40 -9.36 -5.69
C ALA A 163 -18.91 -10.08 -6.93
N TYR A 164 -20.20 -10.00 -7.20
CA TYR A 164 -20.83 -10.51 -8.42
C TYR A 164 -21.21 -9.36 -9.35
N PRO A 165 -21.40 -9.63 -10.66
CA PRO A 165 -21.94 -8.63 -11.58
C PRO A 165 -23.22 -7.94 -11.10
N GLY A 166 -23.20 -6.62 -11.02
CA GLY A 166 -24.34 -5.81 -10.61
C GLY A 166 -24.42 -5.51 -9.10
N ASP A 167 -23.53 -6.09 -8.29
CA ASP A 167 -23.42 -5.79 -6.87
C ASP A 167 -23.14 -4.30 -6.64
N ARG A 168 -23.74 -3.77 -5.57
CA ARG A 168 -23.63 -2.38 -5.17
C ARG A 168 -22.87 -2.28 -3.87
N ILE A 169 -21.85 -1.42 -3.85
CA ILE A 169 -21.00 -1.23 -2.69
C ILE A 169 -20.94 0.27 -2.40
N ALA A 170 -21.32 0.66 -1.19
CA ALA A 170 -21.18 2.02 -0.69
C ALA A 170 -20.29 2.02 0.56
N LEU A 171 -19.22 2.80 0.54
CA LEU A 171 -18.32 2.99 1.68
C LEU A 171 -18.55 4.38 2.28
N GLU A 172 -19.18 4.42 3.44
CA GLU A 172 -19.47 5.63 4.20
C GLU A 172 -18.31 5.94 5.16
N LEU A 173 -17.84 7.19 5.10
CA LEU A 173 -16.85 7.78 5.98
C LEU A 173 -17.53 8.71 6.99
N SER A 174 -17.22 8.49 8.26
CA SER A 174 -17.74 9.30 9.36
C SER A 174 -16.67 9.61 10.40
N THR A 175 -16.96 10.63 11.20
CA THR A 175 -16.22 11.03 12.39
C THR A 175 -17.20 11.15 13.54
N LYS A 176 -16.73 10.95 14.78
CA LYS A 176 -17.60 11.16 15.94
C LYS A 176 -18.04 12.63 15.97
N LYS A 177 -19.35 12.85 16.12
CA LYS A 177 -19.93 14.19 16.17
C LYS A 177 -19.20 15.06 17.21
N GLY A 178 -18.73 16.22 16.77
CA GLY A 178 -18.01 17.18 17.61
C GLY A 178 -16.51 16.96 17.77
N LEU A 179 -15.92 15.87 17.22
CA LEU A 179 -14.46 15.66 17.27
C LEU A 179 -13.72 16.18 16.04
N GLY A 180 -14.41 16.38 14.91
CA GLY A 180 -13.79 16.87 13.68
C GLY A 180 -14.49 16.39 12.43
N LEU A 181 -13.84 16.60 11.30
CA LEU A 181 -14.27 16.31 9.95
C LEU A 181 -13.20 15.49 9.23
N ALA A 182 -13.58 14.38 8.62
CA ALA A 182 -12.75 13.65 7.67
C ALA A 182 -13.49 13.53 6.34
N THR A 183 -12.78 13.71 5.23
CA THR A 183 -13.32 13.64 3.88
C THR A 183 -12.42 12.82 2.98
N TRP A 184 -13.03 12.12 2.02
CA TRP A 184 -12.32 11.61 0.86
C TRP A 184 -11.77 12.78 0.03
N CYS A 185 -10.54 12.63 -0.44
CA CYS A 185 -9.83 13.63 -1.23
C CYS A 185 -9.01 12.96 -2.33
N LEU A 186 -8.62 13.71 -3.35
CA LEU A 186 -7.78 13.17 -4.43
C LEU A 186 -6.30 13.04 -4.04
N GLY A 187 -5.97 13.41 -2.80
CA GLY A 187 -4.64 13.28 -2.21
C GLY A 187 -4.27 14.49 -1.37
N PRO A 188 -3.02 14.52 -0.90
CA PRO A 188 -2.48 15.64 -0.12
C PRO A 188 -2.55 16.95 -0.92
N GLY A 189 -2.54 18.07 -0.21
CA GLY A 189 -2.59 19.42 -0.77
C GLY A 189 -1.28 19.79 -1.48
N GLY A 190 -1.05 19.22 -2.66
CA GLY A 190 0.12 19.51 -3.49
C GLY A 190 -0.07 19.05 -4.93
N GLU A 191 0.69 19.63 -5.85
CA GLU A 191 0.61 19.40 -7.31
C GLU A 191 0.96 17.94 -7.74
N GLU A 192 1.39 17.10 -6.80
CA GLU A 192 1.92 15.76 -7.05
C GLU A 192 1.10 14.64 -6.40
N SER A 193 -0.18 14.85 -6.08
CA SER A 193 -1.00 13.75 -5.55
C SER A 193 -1.21 12.64 -6.60
N GLY A 194 -1.07 11.38 -6.16
CA GLY A 194 -1.28 10.20 -7.00
C GLY A 194 -2.74 9.97 -7.43
N GLY A 195 -3.69 10.80 -6.99
CA GLY A 195 -5.10 10.71 -7.34
C GLY A 195 -5.76 9.44 -6.80
N ILE A 196 -6.79 8.99 -7.49
CA ILE A 196 -7.43 7.69 -7.24
C ILE A 196 -6.81 6.68 -8.18
N ARG A 197 -6.50 5.49 -7.67
CA ARG A 197 -6.12 4.34 -8.51
C ARG A 197 -7.10 3.20 -8.28
N LEU A 198 -7.62 2.67 -9.38
CA LEU A 198 -8.45 1.47 -9.40
C LEU A 198 -7.76 0.41 -10.25
N ALA A 199 -7.83 -0.83 -9.82
CA ALA A 199 -7.31 -1.97 -10.56
C ALA A 199 -8.11 -3.24 -10.22
N GLY A 200 -8.46 -4.00 -11.25
CA GLY A 200 -9.10 -5.30 -11.10
C GLY A 200 -8.08 -6.41 -10.88
N ALA A 201 -8.53 -7.54 -10.33
CA ALA A 201 -7.78 -8.80 -10.43
C ALA A 201 -7.76 -9.36 -11.86
N GLN A 202 -8.67 -8.87 -12.71
CA GLN A 202 -8.76 -9.14 -14.14
C GLN A 202 -8.10 -7.99 -14.94
N PRO A 203 -7.84 -8.16 -16.25
CA PRO A 203 -7.17 -7.14 -17.08
C PRO A 203 -7.88 -5.77 -17.11
N SER A 204 -9.18 -5.74 -16.78
CA SER A 204 -9.99 -4.55 -16.64
C SER A 204 -10.46 -4.36 -15.21
N VAL A 205 -10.68 -3.09 -14.81
CA VAL A 205 -11.37 -2.77 -13.56
C VAL A 205 -12.84 -3.20 -13.71
N PRO A 206 -13.38 -4.08 -12.85
CA PRO A 206 -14.69 -4.67 -13.02
C PRO A 206 -15.82 -3.77 -12.49
N LEU A 207 -15.83 -2.50 -12.92
CA LEU A 207 -16.80 -1.49 -12.48
C LEU A 207 -17.57 -0.93 -13.69
N LYS A 208 -18.90 -0.90 -13.60
CA LYS A 208 -19.75 -0.16 -14.53
C LYS A 208 -20.03 1.26 -14.05
N PHE A 209 -19.93 1.48 -12.74
CA PHE A 209 -20.12 2.78 -12.12
C PHE A 209 -19.16 2.98 -10.95
N PHE A 210 -18.66 4.20 -10.83
CA PHE A 210 -17.84 4.65 -9.72
C PHE A 210 -18.13 6.12 -9.44
N ALA A 211 -18.45 6.45 -8.19
CA ALA A 211 -18.58 7.83 -7.73
C ALA A 211 -17.68 8.08 -6.52
N TYR A 212 -16.94 9.19 -6.58
CA TYR A 212 -16.02 9.62 -5.53
C TYR A 212 -16.58 10.85 -4.80
N GLY A 213 -17.44 10.60 -3.80
CA GLY A 213 -17.98 11.64 -2.95
C GLY A 213 -17.08 11.95 -1.75
N THR A 214 -17.28 13.09 -1.12
CA THR A 214 -16.49 13.51 0.06
C THR A 214 -16.74 12.66 1.30
N ARG A 215 -17.89 12.00 1.39
CA ARG A 215 -18.29 11.15 2.52
C ARG A 215 -18.61 9.72 2.13
N VAL A 216 -19.00 9.49 0.88
CA VAL A 216 -19.38 8.17 0.40
C VAL A 216 -18.65 7.89 -0.89
N LEU A 217 -18.04 6.70 -0.98
CA LEU A 217 -17.57 6.14 -2.22
C LEU A 217 -18.56 5.08 -2.68
N GLU A 218 -18.97 5.14 -3.93
CA GLU A 218 -19.96 4.21 -4.49
C GLU A 218 -19.37 3.45 -5.66
N PHE A 219 -19.61 2.15 -5.68
CA PHE A 219 -19.17 1.23 -6.71
C PHE A 219 -20.35 0.40 -7.19
N GLU A 220 -20.42 0.17 -8.49
CA GLU A 220 -21.31 -0.83 -9.08
C GLU A 220 -20.48 -1.71 -10.01
N THR A 221 -20.49 -3.02 -9.77
CA THR A 221 -19.67 -3.96 -10.54
C THR A 221 -20.23 -4.19 -11.93
N SER A 222 -19.33 -4.34 -12.91
CA SER A 222 -19.69 -4.60 -14.31
C SER A 222 -20.10 -6.05 -14.54
N GLN A 223 -20.59 -6.35 -15.75
CA GLN A 223 -20.70 -7.75 -16.17
C GLN A 223 -19.32 -8.39 -16.26
N SER A 224 -19.25 -9.66 -15.87
CA SER A 224 -18.09 -10.53 -16.09
C SER A 224 -18.20 -11.15 -17.49
N ALA A 225 -17.07 -11.36 -18.16
CA ALA A 225 -17.03 -12.16 -19.40
C ALA A 225 -17.42 -13.63 -19.13
N ASP A 226 -17.10 -14.11 -17.93
CA ASP A 226 -17.43 -15.46 -17.47
C ASP A 226 -18.65 -15.42 -16.57
N ALA A 227 -19.72 -16.13 -16.97
CA ALA A 227 -20.94 -16.23 -16.20
C ALA A 227 -20.68 -16.86 -14.83
N GLY A 228 -21.01 -16.15 -13.75
CA GLY A 228 -20.87 -16.62 -12.38
C GLY A 228 -19.48 -16.43 -11.76
N ALA A 229 -18.53 -15.79 -12.45
CA ALA A 229 -17.25 -15.45 -11.86
C ALA A 229 -17.38 -14.29 -10.86
N THR A 230 -16.64 -14.39 -9.75
CA THR A 230 -16.49 -13.29 -8.79
C THR A 230 -15.51 -12.24 -9.32
N LEU A 231 -15.76 -11.00 -8.92
CA LEU A 231 -15.06 -9.81 -9.33
C LEU A 231 -14.33 -9.25 -8.11
N ASP A 232 -13.01 -9.37 -8.14
CA ASP A 232 -12.11 -8.80 -7.13
C ASP A 232 -11.45 -7.55 -7.70
N PHE A 233 -11.39 -6.49 -6.91
CA PHE A 233 -10.69 -5.26 -7.29
C PHE A 233 -10.13 -4.53 -6.08
N PHE A 234 -9.15 -3.67 -6.32
CA PHE A 234 -8.59 -2.80 -5.30
C PHE A 234 -8.66 -1.34 -5.72
N MET A 235 -8.70 -0.48 -4.71
CA MET A 235 -8.66 0.96 -4.88
C MET A 235 -7.63 1.56 -3.92
N GLN A 236 -6.80 2.46 -4.42
CA GLN A 236 -6.07 3.40 -3.58
C GLN A 236 -6.77 4.75 -3.67
N ALA A 237 -7.08 5.31 -2.50
CA ALA A 237 -7.69 6.62 -2.33
C ALA A 237 -7.02 7.38 -1.19
N TYR A 238 -7.49 8.59 -0.89
CA TYR A 238 -6.96 9.41 0.18
C TYR A 238 -8.04 9.98 1.07
N LEU A 239 -7.70 10.14 2.33
CA LEU A 239 -8.47 10.87 3.31
C LEU A 239 -7.72 12.12 3.70
N SER A 240 -8.48 13.18 3.97
CA SER A 240 -8.00 14.38 4.63
C SER A 240 -8.88 14.68 5.84
N TRP A 241 -8.32 15.23 6.92
CA TRP A 241 -9.10 15.52 8.12
C TRP A 241 -8.71 16.81 8.82
N GLN A 242 -9.60 17.29 9.68
CA GLN A 242 -9.37 18.37 10.63
C GLN A 242 -10.17 18.11 11.91
N PRO A 243 -9.68 18.47 13.11
CA PRO A 243 -8.36 19.07 13.38
C PRO A 243 -7.22 18.06 13.24
N HIS A 244 -5.96 18.53 13.27
CA HIS A 244 -4.78 17.68 13.07
C HIS A 244 -4.69 16.50 14.04
N ASP A 245 -5.15 16.70 15.27
CA ASP A 245 -5.17 15.74 16.36
C ASP A 245 -6.40 14.83 16.37
N LEU A 246 -7.17 14.75 15.26
CA LEU A 246 -8.29 13.80 15.15
C LEU A 246 -7.77 12.36 15.30
N PRO A 247 -8.20 11.60 16.32
CA PRO A 247 -7.56 10.32 16.64
C PRO A 247 -8.09 9.15 15.80
N TYR A 248 -9.36 9.22 15.38
CA TYR A 248 -10.03 8.12 14.69
C TYR A 248 -11.02 8.60 13.64
N ILE A 249 -11.23 7.74 12.65
CA ILE A 249 -12.36 7.79 11.73
C ILE A 249 -13.17 6.50 11.83
N TYR A 250 -14.33 6.51 11.20
CA TYR A 250 -15.20 5.36 11.12
C TYR A 250 -15.56 5.09 9.66
N LEU A 251 -15.40 3.84 9.24
CA LEU A 251 -15.85 3.37 7.93
C LEU A 251 -17.00 2.38 8.11
N LYS A 252 -17.99 2.45 7.23
CA LYS A 252 -19.09 1.49 7.15
C LYS A 252 -19.33 1.12 5.70
N ALA A 253 -19.47 -0.17 5.43
CA ALA A 253 -19.76 -0.70 4.11
C ALA A 253 -21.22 -1.11 4.01
N THR A 254 -21.93 -0.67 2.98
CA THR A 254 -23.21 -1.23 2.58
C THR A 254 -22.98 -1.99 1.28
N CYS A 255 -23.03 -3.31 1.35
CA CYS A 255 -22.77 -4.19 0.21
C CYS A 255 -23.64 -5.45 0.29
N ASP A 256 -23.75 -6.14 -0.85
CA ASP A 256 -24.41 -7.44 -0.92
C ASP A 256 -23.71 -8.47 -0.01
N PRO A 257 -24.42 -9.47 0.55
CA PRO A 257 -23.90 -10.35 1.61
C PRO A 257 -22.65 -11.15 1.26
N ASN A 258 -22.41 -11.39 -0.03
CA ASN A 258 -21.27 -12.15 -0.52
C ASN A 258 -20.00 -11.29 -0.66
N VAL A 259 -20.13 -9.98 -0.67
CA VAL A 259 -19.03 -9.03 -0.85
C VAL A 259 -18.28 -8.87 0.46
N SER A 260 -16.95 -8.96 0.40
CA SER A 260 -16.07 -8.60 1.52
C SER A 260 -15.27 -7.36 1.16
N LEU A 261 -15.36 -6.31 1.98
CA LEU A 261 -14.59 -5.08 1.83
C LEU A 261 -13.56 -4.95 2.96
N PHE A 262 -12.28 -4.85 2.61
CA PHE A 262 -11.21 -4.57 3.55
C PHE A 262 -10.67 -3.16 3.30
N ALA A 263 -10.40 -2.42 4.38
CA ALA A 263 -9.76 -1.11 4.31
C ALA A 263 -8.47 -1.11 5.11
N HIS A 264 -7.44 -0.48 4.54
CA HIS A 264 -6.12 -0.30 5.14
C HIS A 264 -5.77 1.18 5.09
N ILE A 265 -5.66 1.81 6.25
CA ILE A 265 -5.37 3.24 6.39
C ILE A 265 -3.92 3.43 6.85
N GLY A 266 -3.13 4.17 6.08
CA GLY A 266 -1.75 4.46 6.41
C GLY A 266 -0.89 3.21 6.61
N ASN A 267 -0.44 2.98 7.85
CA ASN A 267 0.42 1.87 8.24
C ASN A 267 -0.27 0.81 9.14
N ARG A 268 -1.60 0.89 9.27
CA ARG A 268 -2.41 0.05 10.17
C ARG A 268 -2.84 -1.26 9.52
N GLN A 269 -3.19 -2.26 10.31
CA GLN A 269 -3.68 -3.51 9.74
C GLN A 269 -4.94 -3.31 8.88
N PRO A 270 -5.07 -3.98 7.72
CA PRO A 270 -6.32 -4.06 7.00
C PRO A 270 -7.40 -4.64 7.91
N GLN A 271 -8.55 -3.97 7.98
CA GLN A 271 -9.70 -4.43 8.74
C GLN A 271 -10.88 -4.65 7.80
N LEU A 272 -11.68 -5.67 8.09
CA LEU A 272 -12.96 -5.87 7.42
C LEU A 272 -13.89 -4.70 7.77
N VAL A 273 -14.39 -4.02 6.76
CA VAL A 273 -15.40 -2.97 6.92
C VAL A 273 -16.76 -3.63 6.78
N SER A 274 -17.53 -3.65 7.86
CA SER A 274 -18.84 -4.28 7.91
C SER A 274 -19.99 -3.28 7.70
N GLN A 275 -21.22 -3.77 7.79
CA GLN A 275 -22.43 -2.94 7.81
C GLN A 275 -22.59 -2.08 9.08
N THR A 276 -21.69 -2.23 10.05
CA THR A 276 -21.56 -1.34 11.21
C THR A 276 -20.26 -0.55 11.15
N PHE A 277 -20.22 0.58 11.85
CA PHE A 277 -19.02 1.43 11.84
C PHE A 277 -17.82 0.70 12.45
N THR A 278 -16.80 0.52 11.63
CA THR A 278 -15.49 -0.01 11.99
C THR A 278 -14.56 1.18 12.24
N VAL A 279 -13.83 1.15 13.36
CA VAL A 279 -12.95 2.27 13.78
C VAL A 279 -11.54 2.11 13.22
N PHE A 280 -10.99 3.20 12.71
CA PHE A 280 -9.61 3.27 12.22
C PHE A 280 -8.87 4.41 12.89
N THR A 281 -7.64 4.15 13.30
CA THR A 281 -6.68 5.15 13.79
C THR A 281 -6.03 5.88 12.63
N LEU A 282 -5.80 7.19 12.79
CA LEU A 282 -5.10 8.05 11.83
C LEU A 282 -3.59 8.15 12.10
#